data_AF-A0A7L3AK39-F1
#
_entry.id   AF-A0A7L3AK39-F1
#
_cell.length_a   1.000
_cell.length_b   1.000
_cell.length_c   1.000
_cell.angle_alpha   90.00
_cell.angle_beta   90.00
_cell.angle_gamma   90.00
#
_symmetry.space_group_name_H-M   'P 1'
#
loop_
_entity.id
_entity.type
_entity.pdbx_description
1 polymer ?
#
loop_
_entity_poly.entity_id
_entity_poly.type
_entity_poly.pdbx_seq_one_letter_code
_entity_poly.pdbx_strand_id
1 'polypeptide(L)'
;IPQKPQIFGHEQPIDEEKVARLTCRSSGSKPAAQLRWKKGNKELKDEGTEVVEDPNGKTFTVSSRVEFRVTKEDNEAEVTCTVDHESLQNSERSTTQKLQVHCTWHSPCPHPGAADPSRIGSAWGVSLLKSPHSPVAPSPALPGCWGRRCLTPILLRSPQEFLWEKEGSDAPLQLSSDSVLIFPFLNKSDSGTYVCTATSSMGSVVAKYNLDVSGK
;
A
#
# COMPACT_ATOMS: atom_id res chain seq x y z
N ILE A 1 -8.08 37.12 1.90
CA ILE A 1 -7.97 35.90 2.74
C ILE A 1 -7.73 34.75 1.78
N PRO A 2 -6.67 33.94 1.97
CA PRO A 2 -6.33 32.85 1.04
C PRO A 2 -7.49 31.87 0.84
N GLN A 3 -7.57 31.27 -0.34
CA GLN A 3 -8.55 30.24 -0.67
C GLN A 3 -8.14 28.87 -0.12
N LYS A 4 -9.12 27.95 -0.05
CA LYS A 4 -8.85 26.57 0.35
C LYS A 4 -7.87 25.94 -0.66
N PRO A 5 -6.76 25.33 -0.20
CA PRO A 5 -5.77 24.78 -1.12
C PRO A 5 -6.35 23.59 -1.90
N GLN A 6 -5.79 23.30 -3.07
CA GLN A 6 -6.13 22.11 -3.86
C GLN A 6 -4.88 21.27 -4.10
N ILE A 7 -5.00 19.94 -3.98
CA ILE A 7 -3.90 18.99 -4.19
C ILE A 7 -4.07 18.32 -5.57
N PHE A 8 -3.00 18.30 -6.35
CA PHE A 8 -2.90 17.72 -7.69
C PHE A 8 -1.74 16.71 -7.75
N GLY A 9 -1.65 15.94 -8.84
CA GLY A 9 -0.56 14.97 -9.07
C GLY A 9 -0.76 13.62 -8.37
N HIS A 10 -1.96 13.36 -7.83
CA HIS A 10 -2.28 12.09 -7.18
C HIS A 10 -2.72 11.02 -8.22
N GLU A 11 -1.77 10.47 -8.98
CA GLU A 11 -2.05 9.33 -9.87
C GLU A 11 -2.28 8.06 -9.04
N GLN A 12 -3.53 7.83 -8.63
CA GLN A 12 -3.91 6.68 -7.81
C GLN A 12 -4.35 5.49 -8.69
N PRO A 13 -4.03 4.24 -8.30
CA PRO A 13 -3.19 3.86 -7.17
C PRO A 13 -1.68 3.99 -7.48
N ILE A 14 -0.88 4.37 -6.49
CA ILE A 14 0.58 4.49 -6.62
C ILE A 14 1.20 3.14 -6.23
N ASP A 15 2.05 2.57 -7.08
CA ASP A 15 2.74 1.32 -6.71
C ASP A 15 3.71 1.57 -5.54
N GLU A 16 3.85 0.56 -4.68
CA GLU A 16 4.85 0.55 -3.61
C GLU A 16 6.26 0.87 -4.15
N GLU A 17 7.09 1.51 -3.33
CA GLU A 17 8.48 1.90 -3.62
C GLU A 17 8.64 2.97 -4.71
N LYS A 18 7.56 3.38 -5.39
CA LYS A 18 7.57 4.54 -6.29
C LYS A 18 7.55 5.85 -5.52
N VAL A 19 7.93 6.92 -6.21
CA VAL A 19 7.92 8.29 -5.67
C VAL A 19 6.57 8.94 -5.99
N ALA A 20 5.83 9.35 -4.96
CA ALA A 20 4.63 10.16 -5.11
C ALA A 20 5.03 11.62 -5.31
N ARG A 21 4.43 12.29 -6.31
CA ARG A 21 4.70 13.70 -6.64
C ARG A 21 3.42 14.50 -6.50
N LEU A 22 3.27 15.21 -5.38
CA LEU A 22 2.06 15.98 -5.10
C LEU A 22 2.32 17.47 -5.20
N THR A 23 1.35 18.20 -5.75
CA THR A 23 1.40 19.66 -5.87
C THR A 23 0.20 20.26 -5.15
N CYS A 24 0.43 21.23 -4.28
CA CYS A 24 -0.62 21.95 -3.57
C CYS A 24 -0.63 23.40 -4.02
N ARG A 25 -1.80 23.94 -4.34
CA ARG A 25 -1.95 25.33 -4.80
C ARG A 25 -3.03 26.07 -4.01
N SER A 26 -2.73 27.31 -3.62
CA SER A 26 -3.68 28.25 -2.99
C SER A 26 -3.52 29.65 -3.55
N SER A 27 -4.61 30.39 -3.70
CA SER A 27 -4.67 31.73 -4.30
C SER A 27 -5.33 32.75 -3.35
N GLY A 28 -5.17 34.05 -3.62
CA GLY A 28 -5.87 35.11 -2.89
C GLY A 28 -5.22 35.52 -1.56
N SER A 29 -3.91 35.25 -1.41
CA SER A 29 -3.12 35.64 -0.23
C SER A 29 -2.44 37.00 -0.39
N LYS A 30 -2.31 37.78 0.69
CA LYS A 30 -1.47 38.98 0.75
C LYS A 30 -1.11 39.25 2.23
N PRO A 31 0.17 39.12 2.63
CA PRO A 31 1.34 38.73 1.83
C PRO A 31 1.24 37.29 1.28
N ALA A 32 2.20 36.85 0.46
CA ALA A 32 2.17 35.49 -0.08
C ALA A 32 2.11 34.46 1.07
N ALA A 33 1.12 33.56 1.04
CA ALA A 33 0.94 32.55 2.08
C ALA A 33 2.00 31.44 1.99
N GLN A 34 2.26 30.76 3.10
CA GLN A 34 3.14 29.59 3.12
C GLN A 34 2.32 28.31 3.11
N LEU A 35 2.75 27.31 2.35
CA LEU A 35 2.10 26.00 2.30
C LEU A 35 2.90 25.00 3.14
N ARG A 36 2.22 24.23 3.98
CA ARG A 36 2.81 23.18 4.82
C ARG A 36 2.21 21.83 4.48
N TRP A 37 3.08 20.83 4.36
CA TRP A 37 2.69 19.45 4.04
C TRP A 37 2.81 18.54 5.25
N LYS A 38 1.79 17.73 5.46
CA LYS A 38 1.75 16.71 6.51
C LYS A 38 1.23 15.40 5.94
N LYS A 39 1.88 14.28 6.23
CA LYS A 39 1.47 12.93 5.85
C LYS A 39 1.23 12.11 7.11
N GLY A 40 -0.02 11.74 7.38
CA GLY A 40 -0.44 11.18 8.65
C GLY A 40 -0.05 12.12 9.79
N ASN A 41 0.89 11.71 10.64
CA ASN A 41 1.41 12.54 11.71
C ASN A 41 2.80 13.15 11.45
N LYS A 42 3.39 12.94 10.27
CA LYS A 42 4.75 13.37 9.93
C LYS A 42 4.72 14.60 9.00
N GLU A 43 5.50 15.63 9.33
CA GLU A 43 5.70 16.78 8.43
C GLU A 43 6.60 16.38 7.25
N LEU A 44 6.22 16.82 6.05
CA LEU A 44 7.00 16.61 4.83
C LEU A 44 7.73 17.90 4.46
N LYS A 45 8.96 17.74 3.96
CA LYS A 45 9.75 18.86 3.43
C LYS A 45 9.35 19.12 2.00
N ASP A 46 8.99 20.35 1.66
CA ASP A 46 8.74 20.73 0.27
C ASP A 46 10.03 20.76 -0.54
N GLU A 47 9.95 20.37 -1.82
CA GLU A 47 11.06 20.51 -2.76
C GLU A 47 11.19 21.94 -3.28
N GLY A 48 10.12 22.72 -3.17
CA GLY A 48 10.11 24.13 -3.49
C GLY A 48 8.71 24.71 -3.48
N THR A 49 8.68 26.02 -3.27
CA THR A 49 7.47 26.84 -3.30
C THR A 49 7.59 27.92 -4.37
N GLU A 50 6.64 27.94 -5.29
CA GLU A 50 6.51 28.92 -6.36
C GLU A 50 5.48 29.97 -5.95
N VAL A 51 5.82 31.25 -6.11
CA VAL A 51 4.94 32.39 -5.81
C VAL A 51 4.72 33.17 -7.09
N VAL A 52 3.46 33.32 -7.47
CA VAL A 52 3.04 34.03 -8.68
C VAL A 52 2.06 35.13 -8.27
N GLU A 53 2.27 36.34 -8.76
CA GLU A 53 1.31 37.44 -8.57
C GLU A 53 0.08 37.19 -9.44
N ASP A 54 -1.11 37.32 -8.86
CA ASP A 54 -2.36 37.14 -9.61
C ASP A 54 -2.51 38.24 -10.68
N PRO A 55 -3.17 37.98 -11.82
CA PRO A 55 -3.37 38.97 -12.89
C PRO A 55 -4.01 40.29 -12.43
N ASN A 56 -4.72 40.24 -11.30
CA ASN A 56 -5.38 41.38 -10.68
C ASN A 56 -4.41 42.31 -9.92
N GLY A 57 -3.14 41.94 -9.75
CA GLY A 57 -2.08 42.69 -9.06
C GLY A 57 -2.29 42.91 -7.56
N LYS A 58 -3.32 42.26 -6.99
CA LYS A 58 -3.79 42.51 -5.62
C LYS A 58 -3.48 41.40 -4.65
N THR A 59 -3.20 40.20 -5.14
CA THR A 59 -2.99 38.99 -4.34
C THR A 59 -1.94 38.09 -4.99
N PHE A 60 -1.46 37.11 -4.24
CA PHE A 60 -0.52 36.10 -4.67
C PHE A 60 -1.16 34.71 -4.66
N THR A 61 -0.78 33.93 -5.67
CA THR A 61 -0.99 32.50 -5.77
C THR A 61 0.31 31.77 -5.47
N VAL A 62 0.23 30.82 -4.54
CA VAL A 62 1.35 30.00 -4.08
C VAL A 62 1.13 28.55 -4.44
N SER A 63 2.20 27.89 -4.89
CA SER A 63 2.19 26.49 -5.32
C SER A 63 3.40 25.78 -4.72
N SER A 64 3.19 24.72 -3.96
CA SER A 64 4.25 23.94 -3.32
C SER A 64 4.24 22.51 -3.83
N ARG A 65 5.43 21.93 -4.02
CA ARG A 65 5.62 20.56 -4.50
C ARG A 65 6.30 19.71 -3.44
N VAL A 66 5.85 18.48 -3.29
CA VAL A 66 6.45 17.49 -2.39
C VAL A 66 6.65 16.15 -3.09
N GLU A 67 7.79 15.56 -2.84
CA GLU A 67 8.15 14.23 -3.31
C GLU A 67 8.54 13.34 -2.14
N PHE A 68 7.94 12.15 -2.08
CA PHE A 68 8.28 11.16 -1.07
C PHE A 68 8.13 9.75 -1.63
N ARG A 69 8.96 8.84 -1.12
CA ARG A 69 8.85 7.42 -1.44
C ARG A 69 7.63 6.84 -0.75
N VAL A 70 6.77 6.18 -1.53
CA VAL A 70 5.57 5.51 -1.05
C VAL A 70 5.95 4.16 -0.47
N THR A 71 5.52 3.90 0.75
CA THR A 71 5.61 2.60 1.39
C THR A 71 4.23 1.97 1.51
N LYS A 72 4.21 0.67 1.71
CA LYS A 72 3.01 -0.13 1.97
C LYS A 72 2.17 0.34 3.15
N GLU A 73 2.82 0.90 4.19
CA GLU A 73 2.18 1.53 5.35
C GLU A 73 1.37 2.78 4.97
N ASP A 74 1.62 3.36 3.79
CA ASP A 74 0.97 4.59 3.36
C ASP A 74 -0.39 4.33 2.70
N ASN A 75 -0.82 3.07 2.58
CA ASN A 75 -2.15 2.78 2.08
C ASN A 75 -3.19 3.38 3.03
N GLU A 76 -4.13 4.14 2.48
CA GLU A 76 -5.13 4.93 3.21
C GLU A 76 -4.54 6.07 4.08
N ALA A 77 -3.23 6.33 4.01
CA ALA A 77 -2.62 7.44 4.70
C ALA A 77 -3.11 8.77 4.11
N GLU A 78 -3.27 9.76 4.99
CA GLU A 78 -3.79 11.08 4.66
C GLU A 78 -2.65 12.08 4.47
N VAL A 79 -2.55 12.66 3.28
CA VAL A 79 -1.64 13.77 2.99
C VAL A 79 -2.43 15.07 3.02
N THR A 80 -2.12 15.92 3.98
CA THR A 80 -2.76 17.20 4.20
C THR A 80 -1.83 18.34 3.79
N CYS A 81 -2.35 19.27 3.00
CA CYS A 81 -1.73 20.55 2.73
C CYS A 81 -2.48 21.65 3.50
N THR A 82 -1.77 22.39 4.34
CA THR A 82 -2.29 23.48 5.17
C THR A 82 -1.72 24.82 4.70
N VAL A 83 -2.58 25.84 4.63
CA VAL A 83 -2.18 27.23 4.34
C VAL A 83 -1.86 27.95 5.65
N ASP A 84 -0.66 28.52 5.73
CA ASP A 84 -0.21 29.36 6.81
C ASP A 84 -0.19 30.83 6.38
N HIS A 85 -1.00 31.66 7.04
CA HIS A 85 -1.14 33.09 6.72
C HIS A 85 -1.70 33.85 7.92
N GLU A 86 -1.21 35.07 8.16
CA GLU A 86 -1.58 35.90 9.31
C GLU A 86 -3.08 36.20 9.43
N SER A 87 -3.82 36.22 8.31
CA SER A 87 -5.27 36.44 8.29
C SER A 87 -6.11 35.23 8.72
N LEU A 88 -5.51 34.09 9.07
CA LEU A 88 -6.20 32.83 9.40
C LEU A 88 -6.30 32.54 10.91
N GLN A 89 -6.13 33.55 11.77
CA GLN A 89 -6.06 33.45 13.24
C GLN A 89 -7.13 32.59 13.94
N ASN A 90 -8.27 32.30 13.30
CA ASN A 90 -9.31 31.43 13.83
C ASN A 90 -9.96 30.50 12.77
N SER A 91 -9.28 30.27 11.65
CA SER A 91 -9.83 29.47 10.55
C SER A 91 -8.71 28.84 9.74
N GLU A 92 -8.38 27.58 10.03
CA GLU A 92 -7.41 26.82 9.24
C GLU A 92 -7.99 26.50 7.85
N ARG A 93 -7.16 26.68 6.82
CA ARG A 93 -7.48 26.22 5.46
C ARG A 93 -6.55 25.09 5.08
N SER A 94 -7.10 23.88 5.07
CA SER A 94 -6.37 22.68 4.69
C SER A 94 -7.20 21.80 3.76
N THR A 95 -6.52 20.98 2.97
CA THR A 95 -7.11 19.95 2.12
C THR A 95 -6.33 18.66 2.31
N THR A 96 -7.07 17.57 2.44
CA THR A 96 -6.51 16.24 2.71
C THR A 96 -6.79 15.32 1.53
N GLN A 97 -5.75 14.61 1.10
CA GLN A 97 -5.79 13.58 0.07
C GLN A 97 -5.47 12.23 0.69
N LYS A 98 -6.39 11.28 0.57
CA LYS A 98 -6.12 9.87 0.91
C LYS A 98 -5.29 9.21 -0.17
N LEU A 99 -4.25 8.48 0.22
CA LEU A 99 -3.42 7.71 -0.70
C LEU A 99 -4.00 6.31 -0.91
N GLN A 100 -3.89 5.81 -2.14
CA GLN A 100 -4.18 4.42 -2.48
C GLN A 100 -2.90 3.80 -2.98
N VAL A 101 -2.38 2.82 -2.25
CA VAL A 101 -1.11 2.17 -2.59
C VAL A 101 -1.40 0.78 -3.15
N HIS A 102 -0.91 0.53 -4.35
CA HIS A 102 -1.00 -0.79 -4.95
C HIS A 102 0.17 -1.66 -4.47
N CYS A 103 -0.16 -2.62 -3.62
CA CYS A 103 0.75 -3.63 -3.12
C CYS A 103 0.88 -4.76 -4.14
N THR A 104 2.05 -4.92 -4.75
CA THR A 104 2.32 -6.13 -5.54
C THR A 104 2.65 -7.27 -4.58
N TRP A 105 2.07 -8.45 -4.82
CA TRP A 105 2.02 -9.63 -3.94
C TRP A 105 3.38 -10.14 -3.41
N HIS A 106 4.50 -9.61 -3.89
CA HIS A 106 5.85 -9.89 -3.37
C HIS A 106 6.26 -9.04 -2.15
N SER A 107 5.47 -8.01 -1.78
CA SER A 107 5.69 -7.19 -0.58
C SER A 107 4.47 -7.26 0.34
N PRO A 108 4.53 -7.97 1.48
CA PRO A 108 3.40 -8.08 2.41
C PRO A 108 3.10 -6.73 3.06
N CYS A 109 1.93 -6.15 2.75
CA CYS A 109 1.49 -4.86 3.26
C CYS A 109 1.07 -4.94 4.74
N PRO A 110 1.59 -4.05 5.62
CA PRO A 110 1.19 -3.98 7.01
C PRO A 110 -0.09 -3.16 7.08
N HIS A 111 -1.19 -3.86 7.27
CA HIS A 111 -2.47 -3.25 7.60
C HIS A 111 -2.36 -2.62 9.01
N PRO A 112 -2.97 -1.46 9.26
CA PRO A 112 -3.07 -0.89 10.60
C PRO A 112 -3.89 -1.83 11.49
N GLY A 113 -3.17 -2.68 12.22
CA GLY A 113 -3.72 -3.83 12.97
C GLY A 113 -2.66 -4.92 13.22
N ALA A 114 -1.55 -4.92 12.48
CA ALA A 114 -0.41 -5.78 12.79
C ALA A 114 0.39 -5.18 13.96
N ALA A 115 0.32 -5.84 15.12
CA ALA A 115 1.05 -5.47 16.33
C ALA A 115 2.58 -5.45 16.09
N ASP A 116 3.25 -4.43 16.63
CA ASP A 116 4.71 -4.28 16.66
C ASP A 116 5.35 -5.44 17.47
N PRO A 117 6.20 -6.29 16.86
CA PRO A 117 6.81 -7.42 17.57
C PRO A 117 8.00 -7.01 18.45
N SER A 118 8.35 -5.73 18.51
CA SER A 118 9.51 -5.21 19.26
C SER A 118 9.19 -4.76 20.69
N ARG A 119 7.92 -4.76 21.11
CA ARG A 119 7.49 -4.26 22.43
C ARG A 119 6.84 -5.29 23.36
N ILE A 120 6.94 -6.59 23.07
CA ILE A 120 6.54 -7.63 24.03
C ILE A 120 7.79 -8.06 24.80
N GLY A 121 8.02 -7.37 25.93
CA GLY A 121 8.93 -7.84 26.96
C GLY A 121 8.48 -9.21 27.48
N SER A 122 9.36 -10.20 27.29
CA SER A 122 9.51 -11.44 28.06
C SER A 122 8.29 -11.89 28.89
N ALA A 123 7.39 -12.63 28.24
CA ALA A 123 6.55 -13.64 28.87
C ALA A 123 6.47 -14.84 27.91
N TRP A 124 6.89 -16.01 28.38
CA TRP A 124 7.22 -17.18 27.58
C TRP A 124 5.98 -17.85 27.01
N GLY A 125 5.94 -18.02 25.68
CA GLY A 125 4.88 -18.77 24.98
C GLY A 125 4.77 -18.38 23.51
N VAL A 126 5.52 -19.11 22.67
CA VAL A 126 5.31 -19.35 21.22
C VAL A 126 4.81 -18.18 20.36
N SER A 127 5.67 -17.67 19.46
CA SER A 127 5.24 -17.20 18.14
C SER A 127 6.40 -17.12 17.13
N LEU A 128 6.25 -17.95 16.09
CA LEU A 128 6.71 -17.87 14.71
C LEU A 128 7.95 -16.99 14.43
N LEU A 129 9.12 -17.64 14.31
CA LEU A 129 10.27 -17.07 13.63
C LEU A 129 10.29 -17.49 12.15
N LYS A 130 10.09 -16.48 11.29
CA LYS A 130 10.39 -16.39 9.86
C LYS A 130 11.69 -17.09 9.42
N SER A 131 11.75 -17.52 8.14
CA SER A 131 12.87 -17.35 7.17
C SER A 131 13.02 -18.57 6.21
N PRO A 132 13.90 -18.53 5.19
CA PRO A 132 14.11 -17.53 4.14
C PRO A 132 14.27 -18.22 2.74
N HIS A 133 14.49 -17.42 1.70
CA HIS A 133 14.96 -17.78 0.33
C HIS A 133 13.90 -17.99 -0.78
N SER A 134 13.95 -17.00 -1.66
CA SER A 134 13.41 -16.88 -3.01
C SER A 134 13.54 -18.14 -3.90
N PRO A 135 12.53 -18.48 -4.70
CA PRO A 135 12.76 -19.17 -5.96
C PRO A 135 13.24 -18.17 -7.02
N VAL A 136 14.41 -18.47 -7.59
CA VAL A 136 14.97 -17.82 -8.78
C VAL A 136 13.96 -17.90 -9.93
N ALA A 137 13.57 -16.76 -10.50
CA ALA A 137 12.78 -16.72 -11.72
C ALA A 137 13.67 -16.99 -12.95
N PRO A 138 13.32 -17.94 -13.83
CA PRO A 138 13.88 -17.97 -15.18
C PRO A 138 13.21 -16.85 -16.00
N SER A 139 14.02 -16.08 -16.71
CA SER A 139 13.54 -15.12 -17.70
C SER A 139 12.90 -15.85 -18.88
N PRO A 140 11.73 -15.43 -19.38
CA PRO A 140 11.42 -15.59 -20.79
C PRO A 140 11.29 -14.22 -21.44
N ALA A 141 11.98 -14.08 -22.57
CA ALA A 141 11.91 -12.92 -23.44
C ALA A 141 10.47 -12.57 -23.81
N LEU A 142 10.17 -11.26 -23.82
CA LEU A 142 8.93 -10.67 -24.33
C LEU A 142 8.73 -10.99 -25.82
N PRO A 143 7.55 -11.41 -26.28
CA PRO A 143 7.08 -11.10 -27.61
C PRO A 143 6.43 -9.71 -27.61
N GLY A 144 6.88 -8.84 -28.51
CA GLY A 144 6.50 -7.43 -28.59
C GLY A 144 5.00 -7.19 -28.82
N CYS A 145 4.49 -6.13 -28.20
CA CYS A 145 3.22 -5.50 -28.57
C CYS A 145 3.43 -4.68 -29.85
N TRP A 146 2.79 -5.08 -30.94
CA TRP A 146 2.61 -4.23 -32.13
C TRP A 146 1.12 -3.89 -32.24
N GLY A 147 0.81 -2.62 -32.49
CA GLY A 147 -0.55 -2.19 -32.86
C GLY A 147 -1.41 -1.68 -31.70
N ARG A 148 -2.16 -0.63 -31.99
CA ARG A 148 -2.91 0.23 -31.06
C ARG A 148 -4.19 -0.46 -30.56
N ARG A 149 -4.49 -0.27 -29.27
CA ARG A 149 -5.65 -0.73 -28.46
C ARG A 149 -5.55 -2.15 -27.89
N CYS A 150 -5.21 -2.22 -26.60
CA CYS A 150 -5.79 -3.24 -25.72
C CYS A 150 -7.04 -2.63 -25.07
N LEU A 151 -8.22 -3.00 -25.57
CA LEU A 151 -9.43 -2.96 -24.75
C LEU A 151 -9.35 -4.13 -23.75
N THR A 152 -9.88 -3.91 -22.56
CA THR A 152 -9.78 -4.69 -21.31
C THR A 152 -9.81 -6.22 -21.41
N PRO A 153 -9.26 -6.93 -20.40
CA PRO A 153 -10.17 -7.55 -19.45
C PRO A 153 -9.73 -7.38 -17.99
N ILE A 154 -10.68 -6.96 -17.15
CA ILE A 154 -10.55 -6.68 -15.72
C ILE A 154 -10.58 -7.96 -14.85
N LEU A 155 -10.49 -9.17 -15.41
CA LEU A 155 -10.86 -10.40 -14.66
C LEU A 155 -9.83 -11.53 -14.58
N LEU A 156 -8.56 -11.33 -14.96
CA LEU A 156 -7.62 -12.46 -15.11
C LEU A 156 -6.37 -12.42 -14.21
N ARG A 157 -6.42 -11.75 -13.03
CA ARG A 157 -5.25 -11.67 -12.14
C ARG A 157 -5.43 -12.24 -10.74
N SER A 158 -6.64 -12.61 -10.32
CA SER A 158 -6.89 -13.27 -9.04
C SER A 158 -7.17 -14.76 -9.26
N PRO A 159 -6.55 -15.67 -8.49
CA PRO A 159 -6.95 -17.08 -8.48
C PRO A 159 -8.42 -17.18 -8.06
N GLN A 160 -9.17 -18.02 -8.77
CA GLN A 160 -10.60 -18.23 -8.52
C GLN A 160 -10.83 -19.38 -7.54
N GLU A 161 -9.84 -20.25 -7.36
CA GLU A 161 -9.94 -21.47 -6.54
C GLU A 161 -8.62 -21.75 -5.79
N PHE A 162 -8.72 -22.17 -4.53
CA PHE A 162 -7.60 -22.61 -3.71
C PHE A 162 -7.83 -24.06 -3.23
N LEU A 163 -6.86 -24.92 -3.48
CA LEU A 163 -6.87 -26.32 -3.08
C LEU A 163 -5.76 -26.57 -2.05
N TRP A 164 -6.10 -27.18 -0.92
CA TRP A 164 -5.16 -27.55 0.13
C TRP A 164 -4.99 -29.06 0.23
N GLU A 165 -3.74 -29.52 0.28
CA GLU A 165 -3.37 -30.94 0.35
C GLU A 165 -2.36 -31.15 1.47
N LYS A 166 -2.41 -32.28 2.19
CA LYS A 166 -1.32 -32.70 3.07
C LYS A 166 -0.35 -33.56 2.26
N GLU A 167 0.94 -33.30 2.36
CA GLU A 167 1.93 -34.17 1.75
C GLU A 167 1.86 -35.55 2.42
N GLY A 168 1.51 -36.59 1.65
CA GLY A 168 1.31 -37.95 2.13
C GLY A 168 -0.14 -38.36 2.44
N SER A 169 -1.13 -37.48 2.19
CA SER A 169 -2.56 -37.86 2.18
C SER A 169 -3.04 -38.13 0.75
N ASP A 170 -3.88 -39.15 0.57
CA ASP A 170 -4.42 -39.54 -0.75
C ASP A 170 -5.57 -38.63 -1.24
N ALA A 171 -6.04 -37.70 -0.39
CA ALA A 171 -7.15 -36.80 -0.70
C ALA A 171 -6.85 -35.35 -0.28
N PRO A 172 -7.35 -34.34 -1.02
CA PRO A 172 -7.24 -32.95 -0.64
C PRO A 172 -8.01 -32.66 0.65
N LEU A 173 -7.43 -31.85 1.53
CA LEU A 173 -7.99 -31.53 2.83
C LEU A 173 -9.15 -30.55 2.72
N GLN A 174 -9.06 -29.61 1.78
CA GLN A 174 -10.08 -28.59 1.59
C GLN A 174 -9.95 -27.93 0.21
N LEU A 175 -11.07 -27.80 -0.49
CA LEU A 175 -11.22 -26.92 -1.66
C LEU A 175 -12.04 -25.71 -1.21
N SER A 176 -11.55 -24.49 -1.43
CA SER A 176 -12.24 -23.27 -1.00
C SER A 176 -11.96 -22.11 -1.93
N SER A 177 -12.87 -21.13 -1.94
CA SER A 177 -12.68 -19.85 -2.63
C SER A 177 -11.73 -18.93 -1.85
N ASP A 178 -11.50 -19.23 -0.57
CA ASP A 178 -10.64 -18.49 0.34
C ASP A 178 -9.24 -19.11 0.40
N SER A 179 -8.22 -18.26 0.51
CA SER A 179 -6.80 -18.65 0.55
C SER A 179 -6.33 -19.26 1.88
N VAL A 180 -7.24 -19.60 2.79
CA VAL A 180 -6.93 -19.89 4.20
C VAL A 180 -7.35 -21.31 4.57
N LEU A 181 -6.42 -22.08 5.14
CA LEU A 181 -6.68 -23.40 5.75
C LEU A 181 -6.91 -23.24 7.26
N ILE A 182 -8.04 -23.73 7.76
CA ILE A 182 -8.45 -23.55 9.16
C ILE A 182 -8.56 -24.90 9.86
N PHE A 183 -7.82 -25.07 10.96
CA PHE A 183 -7.95 -26.21 11.86
C PHE A 183 -8.77 -25.79 13.09
N PRO A 184 -10.03 -26.24 13.26
CA PRO A 184 -10.82 -25.90 14.43
C PRO A 184 -10.24 -26.49 15.72
N PHE A 185 -9.56 -27.62 15.62
CA PHE A 185 -8.87 -28.29 16.72
C PHE A 185 -7.53 -28.84 16.20
N LEU A 186 -6.41 -28.33 16.72
CA LEU A 186 -5.07 -28.80 16.37
C LEU A 186 -4.66 -29.99 17.23
N ASN A 187 -4.13 -31.03 16.58
CA ASN A 187 -3.64 -32.25 17.22
C ASN A 187 -2.22 -32.56 16.74
N LYS A 188 -1.48 -33.40 17.48
CA LYS A 188 -0.10 -33.81 17.11
C LYS A 188 -0.06 -34.42 15.70
N SER A 189 -1.12 -35.13 15.33
CA SER A 189 -1.31 -35.75 14.01
C SER A 189 -1.49 -34.76 12.86
N ASP A 190 -1.82 -33.50 13.15
CA ASP A 190 -1.91 -32.43 12.15
C ASP A 190 -0.54 -31.83 11.82
N SER A 191 0.52 -32.25 12.51
CA SER A 191 1.86 -31.90 12.07
C SER A 191 2.13 -32.48 10.67
N GLY A 192 2.76 -31.70 9.81
CA GLY A 192 3.07 -32.12 8.44
C GLY A 192 3.32 -30.96 7.48
N THR A 193 3.56 -31.31 6.22
CA THR A 193 3.70 -30.36 5.13
C THR A 193 2.35 -30.22 4.41
N TYR A 194 1.92 -29.00 4.18
CA TYR A 194 0.68 -28.63 3.54
C TYR A 194 1.00 -27.90 2.24
N VAL A 195 0.29 -28.24 1.17
CA VAL A 195 0.47 -27.68 -0.17
C VAL A 195 -0.79 -26.94 -0.54
N CYS A 196 -0.66 -25.67 -0.93
CA CYS A 196 -1.74 -24.86 -1.47
C CYS A 196 -1.55 -24.68 -2.97
N THR A 197 -2.52 -25.08 -3.77
CA THR A 197 -2.57 -24.85 -5.21
C THR A 197 -3.64 -23.80 -5.50
N ALA A 198 -3.22 -22.64 -5.99
CA ALA A 198 -4.12 -21.56 -6.40
C ALA A 198 -4.26 -21.58 -7.93
N THR A 199 -5.50 -21.72 -8.41
CA THR A 199 -5.81 -21.84 -9.84
C THR A 199 -6.56 -20.61 -10.33
N SER A 200 -6.10 -20.07 -11.46
CA SER A 200 -6.80 -19.06 -12.24
C SER A 200 -7.00 -19.57 -13.67
N SER A 201 -7.81 -18.87 -14.45
CA SER A 201 -8.03 -19.17 -15.87
C SER A 201 -6.75 -19.05 -16.72
N MET A 202 -5.71 -18.39 -16.22
CA MET A 202 -4.38 -18.29 -16.86
C MET A 202 -3.38 -19.38 -16.44
N GLY A 203 -3.67 -20.18 -15.41
CA GLY A 203 -2.75 -21.18 -14.89
C GLY A 203 -2.83 -21.35 -13.37
N SER A 204 -2.01 -22.24 -12.84
CA SER A 204 -1.94 -22.57 -11.42
C SER A 204 -0.57 -22.27 -10.82
N VAL A 205 -0.57 -21.88 -9.55
CA VAL A 205 0.63 -21.67 -8.73
C VAL A 205 0.53 -22.51 -7.45
N VAL A 206 1.68 -22.98 -6.94
CA VAL A 206 1.74 -23.89 -5.80
C VAL A 206 2.64 -23.31 -4.71
N ALA A 207 2.19 -23.38 -3.45
CA ALA A 207 2.93 -22.98 -2.25
C ALA A 207 2.96 -24.11 -1.22
N LYS A 208 4.06 -24.23 -0.45
CA LYS A 208 4.22 -25.26 0.59
C LYS A 208 4.40 -24.63 1.98
N TYR A 209 3.80 -25.24 2.99
CA TYR A 209 3.77 -24.76 4.37
C TYR A 209 4.03 -25.92 5.33
N ASN A 210 4.90 -25.74 6.32
CA ASN A 210 5.14 -26.75 7.36
C ASN A 210 4.43 -26.36 8.64
N LEU A 211 3.62 -27.27 9.18
CA LEU A 211 2.96 -27.14 10.47
C LEU A 211 3.58 -28.14 11.44
N ASP A 212 4.03 -27.65 12.59
CA ASP A 212 4.52 -28.47 13.70
C ASP A 212 3.61 -28.23 14.92
N VAL A 213 2.96 -29.28 15.39
CA VAL A 213 2.06 -29.26 16.55
C VAL A 213 2.70 -30.05 17.69
N SER A 214 3.57 -29.39 18.43
CA SER A 214 4.16 -29.95 19.64
C SER A 214 3.18 -29.84 20.81
N GLY A 215 2.51 -30.94 21.17
CA GLY A 215 1.70 -31.02 22.38
C GLY A 215 2.53 -31.34 23.63
N LYS A 216 2.20 -30.71 24.77
CA LYS A 216 2.71 -31.11 26.09
C LYS A 216 2.40 -32.57 26.42
#